data_AF-A0A533TWE6-F1
#
_entry.id   AF-A0A533TWE6-F1
#
_cell.length_a   1.000
_cell.length_b   1.000
_cell.length_c   1.000
_cell.angle_alpha   90.00
_cell.angle_beta   90.00
_cell.angle_gamma   90.00
#
_symmetry.space_group_name_H-M   'P 1'
#
loop_
_entity.id
_entity.type
_entity.pdbx_description
1 polymer ?
#
loop_
_entity_poly.entity_id
_entity_poly.type
_entity_poly.pdbx_seq_one_letter_code
_entity_poly.pdbx_strand_id
1 'polypeptide(L)'
;MIFHESMVIPSLYTRDEQIVLQRWIQKTPGYLQKDLLMDSNRVAEISVFSVQKRLPQGLSIQADGSAVIGRKAWDCAVRMRNEVIFPAHLFEINWDDSQPGLSWPETYYATYLPGYDIHVVTTSVDSIDTYGYMDLALGFFLADKTEDVTLKAVSVIQSWWQYLHETFDKPVWKEFIKPGLIDAGRAVLLRDEVWNKVGNPDSVVS
;
A
#
# COMPACT_ATOMS: atom_id res chain seq x y z
N MET A 1 -30.11 -1.09 16.00
CA MET A 1 -29.01 -2.06 16.10
C MET A 1 -27.85 -1.33 16.74
N ILE A 2 -27.62 -1.59 18.03
CA ILE A 2 -26.66 -0.85 18.86
C ILE A 2 -25.33 -1.58 18.72
N PHE A 3 -24.30 -0.90 18.21
CA PHE A 3 -22.94 -1.43 18.22
C PHE A 3 -22.55 -1.68 19.66
N HIS A 4 -22.28 -2.95 20.00
CA HIS A 4 -21.63 -3.30 21.27
C HIS A 4 -20.35 -2.46 21.37
N GLU A 5 -20.11 -1.82 22.51
CA GLU A 5 -18.84 -1.19 22.83
C GLU A 5 -17.74 -2.27 22.79
N SER A 6 -17.18 -2.46 21.59
CA SER A 6 -15.95 -3.19 21.38
C SER A 6 -14.91 -2.56 22.30
N MET A 7 -14.41 -3.36 23.23
CA MET A 7 -13.36 -3.05 24.18
C MET A 7 -12.21 -2.32 23.47
N VAL A 8 -12.26 -0.99 23.48
CA VAL A 8 -11.20 -0.13 22.93
C VAL A 8 -10.03 -0.32 23.89
N ILE A 9 -9.09 -1.21 23.55
CA ILE A 9 -7.82 -1.33 24.26
C ILE A 9 -7.20 0.07 24.25
N PRO A 10 -7.12 0.79 25.39
CA PRO A 10 -6.65 2.16 25.41
C PRO A 10 -5.14 2.17 25.14
N SER A 11 -4.61 2.76 24.07
CA SER A 11 -5.22 3.18 22.81
C SER A 11 -4.16 2.96 21.73
N LEU A 12 -4.27 1.90 20.93
CA LEU A 12 -3.32 1.64 19.82
C LEU A 12 -3.25 2.81 18.82
N TYR A 13 -4.26 3.69 18.88
CA TYR A 13 -4.43 4.88 18.08
C TYR A 13 -4.74 6.08 19.00
N THR A 14 -4.17 7.23 18.71
CA THR A 14 -4.58 8.51 19.31
C THR A 14 -5.99 8.89 18.84
N ARG A 15 -6.64 9.84 19.52
CA ARG A 15 -7.97 10.32 19.10
C ARG A 15 -7.99 10.85 17.67
N ASP A 16 -6.94 11.57 17.27
CA ASP A 16 -6.83 12.11 15.91
C ASP A 16 -6.68 11.00 14.87
N GLU A 17 -5.87 9.97 15.19
CA GLU A 17 -5.73 8.79 14.34
C GLU A 17 -7.03 8.01 14.23
N GLN A 18 -7.83 7.94 15.30
CA GLN A 18 -9.14 7.27 15.25
C GLN A 18 -10.11 7.98 14.32
N ILE A 19 -10.13 9.32 14.35
CA ILE A 19 -10.94 10.16 13.46
C ILE A 19 -10.52 9.93 12.00
N VAL A 20 -9.20 9.92 11.75
CA VAL A 20 -8.65 9.69 10.41
C VAL A 20 -9.00 8.28 9.91
N LEU A 21 -8.80 7.24 10.73
CA LEU A 21 -9.14 5.86 10.37
C LEU A 21 -10.62 5.72 10.03
N GLN A 22 -11.52 6.26 10.85
CA GLN A 22 -12.97 6.20 10.58
C GLN A 22 -13.35 6.94 9.30
N ARG A 23 -12.79 8.14 9.09
CA ARG A 23 -13.03 8.94 7.87
C ARG A 23 -12.52 8.22 6.62
N TRP A 24 -11.35 7.62 6.70
CA TRP A 24 -10.75 6.86 5.60
C TRP A 24 -11.58 5.61 5.27
N ILE A 25 -11.95 4.82 6.28
CA ILE A 25 -12.79 3.61 6.13
C ILE A 25 -14.11 3.95 5.42
N GLN A 26 -14.77 5.05 5.80
CA GLN A 26 -16.05 5.45 5.21
C GLN A 26 -15.97 5.89 3.74
N LYS A 27 -14.80 6.35 3.29
CA LYS A 27 -14.60 6.96 1.96
C LYS A 27 -13.86 6.06 0.97
N THR A 28 -13.40 4.88 1.40
CA THR A 28 -12.54 4.00 0.61
C THR A 28 -13.37 2.93 -0.13
N PRO A 29 -13.05 2.61 -1.39
CA PRO A 29 -11.95 3.16 -2.19
C PRO A 29 -12.28 4.54 -2.77
N GLY A 30 -11.36 5.48 -2.60
CA GLY A 30 -11.35 6.74 -3.33
C GLY A 30 -9.90 7.12 -3.59
N TYR A 31 -9.43 6.87 -4.80
CA TYR A 31 -8.04 7.14 -5.14
C TYR A 31 -7.83 8.63 -5.44
N LEU A 32 -6.67 9.16 -5.04
CA LEU A 32 -6.10 10.47 -5.39
C LEU A 32 -6.93 11.75 -5.14
N GLN A 33 -8.05 11.70 -4.42
CA GLN A 33 -8.66 12.91 -3.87
C GLN A 33 -7.76 13.47 -2.76
N LYS A 34 -7.37 14.75 -2.82
CA LYS A 34 -6.36 15.34 -1.90
C LYS A 34 -6.63 15.04 -0.42
N ASP A 35 -7.85 15.24 0.06
CA ASP A 35 -8.22 14.97 1.45
C ASP A 35 -8.13 13.48 1.79
N LEU A 36 -8.40 12.61 0.82
CA LEU A 36 -8.34 11.16 0.97
C LEU A 36 -6.90 10.63 0.86
N LEU A 37 -6.02 11.33 0.14
CA LEU A 37 -4.57 11.04 0.10
C LEU A 37 -3.92 11.30 1.45
N MET A 38 -4.26 12.41 2.11
CA MET A 38 -3.75 12.72 3.44
C MET A 38 -4.18 11.66 4.46
N ASP A 39 -5.46 11.24 4.40
CA ASP A 39 -5.98 10.16 5.23
C ASP A 39 -5.32 8.82 4.93
N SER A 40 -5.23 8.47 3.65
CA SER A 40 -4.59 7.26 3.17
C SER A 40 -3.14 7.17 3.63
N ASN A 41 -2.37 8.26 3.51
CA ASN A 41 -1.02 8.32 4.00
C ASN A 41 -0.96 8.15 5.51
N ARG A 42 -1.81 8.84 6.28
CA ARG A 42 -1.80 8.71 7.73
C ARG A 42 -2.17 7.30 8.20
N VAL A 43 -3.10 6.64 7.53
CA VAL A 43 -3.43 5.22 7.78
C VAL A 43 -2.26 4.32 7.40
N ALA A 44 -1.55 4.61 6.30
CA ALA A 44 -0.34 3.89 5.93
C ALA A 44 0.74 4.02 7.00
N GLU A 45 1.03 5.24 7.47
CA GLU A 45 2.02 5.49 8.53
C GLU A 45 1.73 4.68 9.79
N ILE A 46 0.47 4.60 10.21
CA ILE A 46 0.05 3.75 11.34
C ILE A 46 0.32 2.27 11.03
N SER A 47 -0.04 1.85 9.83
CA SER A 47 0.00 0.46 9.39
C SER A 47 1.42 -0.06 9.22
N VAL A 48 2.34 0.69 8.59
CA VAL A 48 3.71 0.23 8.29
C VAL A 48 4.76 0.74 9.28
N PHE A 49 4.35 1.37 10.38
CA PHE A 49 5.26 1.99 11.35
C PHE A 49 6.39 1.05 11.81
N SER A 50 6.07 -0.20 12.19
CA SER A 50 7.05 -1.15 12.73
C SER A 50 8.02 -1.71 11.68
N VAL A 51 7.76 -1.45 10.39
CA VAL A 51 8.64 -1.82 9.27
C VAL A 51 9.25 -0.60 8.56
N GLN A 52 9.04 0.63 9.05
CA GLN A 52 9.46 1.87 8.36
C GLN A 52 10.92 1.91 7.89
N LYS A 53 11.83 1.26 8.63
CA LYS A 53 13.28 1.18 8.32
C LYS A 53 13.61 0.19 7.19
N ARG A 54 12.63 -0.60 6.77
CA ARG A 54 12.71 -1.62 5.71
C ARG A 54 11.91 -1.22 4.46
N LEU A 55 11.21 -0.08 4.52
CA LEU A 55 10.49 0.46 3.37
C LEU A 55 11.47 1.04 2.36
N PRO A 56 11.09 1.15 1.06
CA PRO A 56 11.95 1.73 0.04
C PRO A 56 12.50 3.11 0.40
N GLN A 57 13.74 3.34 -0.02
CA GLN A 57 14.55 4.52 0.30
C GLN A 57 15.10 5.12 -0.98
N GLY A 58 14.63 6.31 -1.34
CA GLY A 58 15.25 7.10 -2.41
C GLY A 58 16.57 7.67 -1.93
N LEU A 59 17.60 7.58 -2.76
CA LEU A 59 18.88 8.26 -2.56
C LEU A 59 19.10 9.22 -3.72
N SER A 60 19.20 10.51 -3.42
CA SER A 60 19.60 11.52 -4.41
C SER A 60 20.96 12.09 -4.03
N ILE A 61 21.86 12.19 -5.01
CA ILE A 61 23.15 12.86 -4.85
C ILE A 61 23.02 14.26 -5.44
N GLN A 62 23.23 15.28 -4.62
CA GLN A 62 23.19 16.67 -5.04
C GLN A 62 24.45 17.06 -5.82
N ALA A 63 24.41 18.21 -6.49
CA ALA A 63 25.52 18.73 -7.29
C ALA A 63 26.81 19.00 -6.46
N ASP A 64 26.67 19.20 -5.15
CA ASP A 64 27.79 19.35 -4.21
C ASP A 64 28.35 18.01 -3.69
N GLY A 65 27.82 16.88 -4.19
CA GLY A 65 28.18 15.53 -3.77
C GLY A 65 27.50 15.05 -2.48
N SER A 66 26.64 15.87 -1.87
CA SER A 66 25.90 15.46 -0.67
C SER A 66 24.78 14.46 -1.01
N ALA A 67 24.61 13.47 -0.14
CA ALA A 67 23.53 12.49 -0.24
C ALA A 67 22.29 12.97 0.52
N VAL A 68 21.14 12.94 -0.15
CA VAL A 68 19.82 13.17 0.43
C VAL A 68 19.06 11.85 0.42
N ILE A 69 18.72 11.38 1.61
CA ILE A 69 17.84 10.22 1.79
C ILE A 69 16.40 10.71 1.82
N GLY A 70 15.56 10.14 0.96
CA GLY A 70 14.18 10.58 0.76
C GLY A 70 13.30 10.35 1.99
N ARG A 71 13.37 9.17 2.62
CA ARG A 71 12.51 8.80 3.75
C ARG A 71 13.22 9.06 5.07
N LYS A 72 12.70 9.99 5.86
CA LYS A 72 13.14 10.21 7.24
C LYS A 72 12.42 9.21 8.15
N ALA A 73 13.13 8.63 9.11
CA ALA A 73 12.47 7.85 10.16
C ALA A 73 11.65 8.76 11.07
N TRP A 74 10.53 8.26 11.57
CA TRP A 74 9.66 8.97 12.51
C TRP A 74 9.36 8.10 13.74
N ASP A 75 9.10 8.77 14.86
CA ASP A 75 8.80 8.11 16.14
C ASP A 75 7.28 7.87 16.29
N CYS A 76 6.92 6.74 16.91
CA CYS A 76 5.54 6.47 17.30
C CYS A 76 5.32 6.94 18.73
N ALA A 77 4.38 7.86 18.93
CA ALA A 77 3.95 8.29 20.25
C ALA A 77 3.29 7.15 21.06
N VAL A 78 2.75 6.13 20.38
CA VAL A 78 2.03 5.00 20.99
C VAL A 78 2.93 3.78 21.05
N ARG A 79 3.69 3.63 22.13
CA ARG A 79 4.70 2.56 22.29
C ARG A 79 4.14 1.14 22.05
N MET A 80 2.95 0.84 22.55
CA MET A 80 2.32 -0.49 22.40
C MET A 80 2.04 -0.87 20.94
N ARG A 81 1.97 0.10 20.01
CA ARG A 81 1.70 -0.17 18.59
C ARG A 81 2.73 -1.14 17.99
N ASN A 82 3.99 -0.98 18.35
CA ASN A 82 5.09 -1.82 17.85
C ASN A 82 5.02 -3.28 18.29
N GLU A 83 4.29 -3.55 19.36
CA GLU A 83 4.20 -4.89 19.96
C GLU A 83 2.98 -5.65 19.46
N VAL A 84 2.04 -5.00 18.78
CA VAL A 84 0.77 -5.61 18.34
C VAL A 84 0.45 -5.44 16.87
N ILE A 85 1.01 -4.41 16.21
CA ILE A 85 0.78 -4.16 14.78
C ILE A 85 1.97 -4.71 13.99
N PHE A 86 1.72 -5.80 13.27
CA PHE A 86 2.73 -6.54 12.48
C PHE A 86 2.36 -6.54 11.00
N PRO A 87 3.00 -5.69 10.19
CA PRO A 87 2.83 -5.68 8.75
C PRO A 87 3.35 -6.96 8.13
N ALA A 88 2.48 -7.68 7.43
CA ALA A 88 2.86 -8.82 6.63
C ALA A 88 3.32 -8.34 5.26
N HIS A 89 4.60 -8.57 4.95
CA HIS A 89 5.15 -8.28 3.63
C HIS A 89 4.46 -9.15 2.58
N LEU A 90 3.83 -8.54 1.59
CA LEU A 90 3.16 -9.26 0.51
C LEU A 90 4.16 -9.57 -0.61
N PHE A 91 4.74 -8.54 -1.23
CA PHE A 91 5.80 -8.63 -2.23
C PHE A 91 6.31 -7.23 -2.59
N GLU A 92 7.37 -7.17 -3.40
CA GLU A 92 7.97 -5.94 -3.91
C GLU A 92 8.20 -6.04 -5.43
N ILE A 93 7.89 -4.96 -6.14
CA ILE A 93 8.08 -4.81 -7.59
C ILE A 93 8.95 -3.61 -7.89
N ASN A 94 9.51 -3.57 -9.09
CA ASN A 94 10.13 -2.40 -9.66
C ASN A 94 9.28 -1.86 -10.81
N TRP A 95 8.88 -0.59 -10.75
CA TRP A 95 8.12 0.01 -11.85
C TRP A 95 8.94 0.24 -13.09
N ASP A 96 10.21 0.62 -12.94
CA ASP A 96 11.04 1.00 -14.06
C ASP A 96 12.54 0.84 -13.75
N ASP A 97 13.30 0.55 -14.80
CA ASP A 97 14.77 0.47 -14.83
C ASP A 97 15.32 1.33 -15.97
N SER A 98 14.54 2.34 -16.41
CA SER A 98 14.84 3.13 -17.60
C SER A 98 16.18 3.85 -17.55
N GLN A 99 16.80 3.96 -16.37
CA GLN A 99 18.13 4.53 -16.20
C GLN A 99 19.03 3.59 -15.39
N PRO A 100 20.23 3.25 -15.88
CA PRO A 100 21.21 2.46 -15.13
C PRO A 100 21.49 3.09 -13.75
N GLY A 101 21.16 2.35 -12.69
CA GLY A 101 21.36 2.80 -11.31
C GLY A 101 20.16 3.54 -10.68
N LEU A 102 19.03 3.69 -11.39
CA LEU A 102 17.77 4.16 -10.85
C LEU A 102 16.72 3.04 -10.89
N SER A 103 16.22 2.68 -9.73
CA SER A 103 15.10 1.76 -9.52
C SER A 103 13.93 2.56 -8.93
N TRP A 104 12.70 2.21 -9.28
CA TRP A 104 11.48 2.71 -8.64
C TRP A 104 10.75 1.58 -7.91
N PRO A 105 11.30 1.09 -6.79
CA PRO A 105 10.71 0.01 -6.02
C PRO A 105 9.38 0.43 -5.40
N GLU A 106 8.42 -0.49 -5.43
CA GLU A 106 7.16 -0.38 -4.71
C GLU A 106 6.92 -1.66 -3.90
N THR A 107 6.81 -1.50 -2.59
CA THR A 107 6.60 -2.61 -1.65
C THR A 107 5.16 -2.63 -1.14
N TYR A 108 4.57 -3.83 -1.06
CA TYR A 108 3.21 -4.03 -0.60
C TYR A 108 3.16 -4.74 0.75
N TYR A 109 2.31 -4.26 1.66
CA TYR A 109 2.06 -4.89 2.97
C TYR A 109 0.56 -5.03 3.24
N ALA A 110 0.19 -6.07 3.98
CA ALA A 110 -1.10 -6.20 4.64
C ALA A 110 -0.92 -6.12 6.16
N THR A 111 -1.65 -5.24 6.82
CA THR A 111 -1.54 -5.04 8.27
C THR A 111 -2.91 -5.15 8.93
N TYR A 112 -3.05 -6.06 9.89
CA TYR A 112 -4.23 -6.11 10.75
C TYR A 112 -4.24 -4.91 11.72
N LEU A 113 -5.36 -4.20 11.78
CA LEU A 113 -5.58 -3.08 12.71
C LEU A 113 -6.58 -3.51 13.80
N PRO A 114 -6.10 -3.91 15.00
CA PRO A 114 -6.98 -4.29 16.10
C PRO A 114 -7.88 -3.13 16.52
N GLY A 115 -9.12 -3.40 16.92
CA GLY A 115 -10.11 -2.38 17.29
C GLY A 115 -10.97 -1.87 16.12
N TYR A 116 -10.52 -2.06 14.88
CA TYR A 116 -11.32 -1.86 13.67
C TYR A 116 -11.69 -3.17 12.99
N ASP A 117 -11.00 -4.28 13.33
CA ASP A 117 -11.22 -5.61 12.78
C ASP A 117 -11.05 -5.67 11.25
N ILE A 118 -10.03 -4.98 10.75
CA ILE A 118 -9.71 -4.89 9.32
C ILE A 118 -8.24 -5.19 9.06
N HIS A 119 -7.94 -5.68 7.86
CA HIS A 119 -6.62 -5.63 7.27
C HIS A 119 -6.55 -4.46 6.31
N VAL A 120 -5.54 -3.61 6.47
CA VAL A 120 -5.21 -2.53 5.55
C VAL A 120 -4.13 -3.00 4.60
N VAL A 121 -4.35 -2.81 3.31
CA VAL A 121 -3.33 -3.02 2.27
C VAL A 121 -2.67 -1.69 1.99
N THR A 122 -1.34 -1.67 2.04
CA THR A 122 -0.53 -0.47 1.83
C THR A 122 0.45 -0.68 0.70
N THR A 123 0.81 0.44 0.07
CA THR A 123 1.97 0.55 -0.81
C THR A 123 2.97 1.55 -0.23
N SER A 124 4.25 1.27 -0.44
CA SER A 124 5.36 2.16 -0.10
C SER A 124 6.31 2.28 -1.30
N VAL A 125 6.58 3.52 -1.71
CA VAL A 125 7.55 3.89 -2.76
C VAL A 125 8.77 4.60 -2.16
N ASP A 126 9.76 4.87 -2.98
CA ASP A 126 11.05 5.48 -2.60
C ASP A 126 11.09 7.01 -2.75
N SER A 127 10.13 7.60 -3.48
CA SER A 127 10.00 9.04 -3.71
C SER A 127 8.57 9.57 -3.53
N ILE A 128 8.45 10.86 -3.18
CA ILE A 128 7.16 11.58 -3.13
C ILE A 128 6.68 12.05 -4.51
N ASP A 129 7.51 11.94 -5.55
CA ASP A 129 7.25 12.58 -6.85
C ASP A 129 5.93 12.16 -7.50
N THR A 130 5.44 10.95 -7.17
CA THR A 130 4.22 10.41 -7.79
C THR A 130 2.95 10.87 -7.08
N TYR A 131 2.93 10.92 -5.75
CA TYR A 131 1.68 11.11 -4.97
C TYR A 131 1.76 12.21 -3.89
N GLY A 132 2.91 12.86 -3.73
CA GLY A 132 3.22 13.74 -2.60
C GLY A 132 3.51 12.99 -1.29
N TYR A 133 3.32 11.67 -1.27
CA TYR A 133 3.53 10.78 -0.13
C TYR A 133 4.26 9.52 -0.58
N MET A 134 5.12 8.99 0.30
CA MET A 134 5.85 7.75 0.05
C MET A 134 5.07 6.49 0.46
N ASP A 135 4.04 6.63 1.30
CA ASP A 135 3.23 5.52 1.78
C ASP A 135 1.75 5.84 1.62
N LEU A 136 0.98 4.88 1.11
CA LEU A 136 -0.47 5.02 0.93
C LEU A 136 -1.19 3.74 1.35
N ALA A 137 -2.30 3.92 2.07
CA ALA A 137 -3.27 2.86 2.30
C ALA A 137 -4.19 2.77 1.08
N LEU A 138 -4.11 1.66 0.35
CA LEU A 138 -4.82 1.44 -0.91
C LEU A 138 -6.27 1.05 -0.69
N GLY A 139 -6.53 0.31 0.37
CA GLY A 139 -7.83 -0.24 0.69
C GLY A 139 -7.77 -1.15 1.91
N PHE A 140 -8.93 -1.67 2.31
CA PHE A 140 -9.01 -2.59 3.44
C PHE A 140 -10.02 -3.70 3.16
N PHE A 141 -9.96 -4.74 3.98
CA PHE A 141 -10.96 -5.78 4.05
C PHE A 141 -11.18 -6.22 5.50
N LEU A 142 -12.38 -6.70 5.81
CA LEU A 142 -12.70 -7.21 7.15
C LEU A 142 -11.83 -8.43 7.47
N ALA A 143 -11.33 -8.48 8.71
CA ALA A 143 -10.66 -9.67 9.20
C ALA A 143 -11.70 -10.80 9.34
N ASP A 144 -11.53 -11.85 8.55
CA ASP A 144 -12.31 -13.08 8.66
C ASP A 144 -11.35 -14.20 9.05
N LYS A 145 -11.74 -15.05 9.99
CA LYS A 145 -10.95 -16.19 10.44
C LYS A 145 -10.81 -17.28 9.39
N THR A 146 -11.64 -17.26 8.35
CA THR A 146 -11.78 -18.37 7.39
C THR A 146 -11.15 -18.08 6.03
N GLU A 147 -10.88 -16.82 5.71
CA GLU A 147 -10.38 -16.42 4.40
C GLU A 147 -8.89 -16.07 4.42
N ASP A 148 -8.21 -16.40 3.32
CA ASP A 148 -6.79 -16.13 3.13
C ASP A 148 -6.54 -14.62 2.92
N VAL A 149 -5.72 -14.03 3.80
CA VAL A 149 -5.29 -12.62 3.74
C VAL A 149 -4.70 -12.28 2.37
N THR A 150 -3.98 -13.21 1.73
CA THR A 150 -3.38 -13.00 0.42
C THR A 150 -4.45 -12.81 -0.65
N LEU A 151 -5.51 -13.63 -0.66
CA LEU A 151 -6.58 -13.55 -1.65
C LEU A 151 -7.30 -12.19 -1.59
N LYS A 152 -7.63 -11.70 -0.39
CA LYS A 152 -8.28 -10.39 -0.22
C LYS A 152 -7.34 -9.23 -0.54
N ALA A 153 -6.07 -9.33 -0.13
CA ALA A 153 -5.10 -8.28 -0.40
C ALA A 153 -4.85 -8.09 -1.90
N VAL A 154 -4.82 -9.20 -2.64
CA VAL A 154 -4.67 -9.22 -4.09
C VAL A 154 -5.74 -8.39 -4.79
N SER A 155 -7.02 -8.53 -4.42
CA SER A 155 -8.11 -7.75 -5.04
C SER A 155 -7.92 -6.24 -4.85
N VAL A 156 -7.40 -5.82 -3.69
CA VAL A 156 -7.09 -4.40 -3.43
C VAL A 156 -5.93 -3.92 -4.31
N ILE A 157 -4.87 -4.73 -4.44
CA ILE A 157 -3.69 -4.40 -5.26
C ILE A 157 -4.06 -4.34 -6.75
N GLN A 158 -4.85 -5.28 -7.25
CA GLN A 158 -5.32 -5.25 -8.64
C GLN A 158 -6.20 -4.03 -8.92
N SER A 159 -7.07 -3.65 -7.98
CA SER A 159 -7.87 -2.43 -8.12
C SER A 159 -6.99 -1.18 -8.20
N TRP A 160 -5.91 -1.14 -7.40
CA TRP A 160 -4.90 -0.07 -7.47
C TRP A 160 -4.17 -0.04 -8.81
N TRP A 161 -3.68 -1.19 -9.28
CA TRP A 161 -3.01 -1.30 -10.57
C TRP A 161 -3.92 -0.94 -11.74
N GLN A 162 -5.18 -1.41 -11.73
CA GLN A 162 -6.18 -1.06 -12.72
C GLN A 162 -6.44 0.45 -12.72
N TYR A 163 -6.58 1.06 -11.55
CA TYR A 163 -6.70 2.50 -11.43
C TYR A 163 -5.50 3.25 -12.04
N LEU A 164 -4.27 2.81 -11.75
CA LEU A 164 -3.06 3.41 -12.32
C LEU A 164 -3.01 3.26 -13.84
N HIS A 165 -3.34 2.09 -14.36
CA HIS A 165 -3.38 1.82 -15.79
C HIS A 165 -4.44 2.67 -16.50
N GLU A 166 -5.68 2.66 -16.02
CA GLU A 166 -6.81 3.35 -16.68
C GLU A 166 -6.73 4.87 -16.55
N THR A 167 -6.21 5.38 -15.43
CA THR A 167 -6.19 6.83 -15.16
C THR A 167 -4.94 7.52 -15.71
N PHE A 168 -3.80 6.84 -15.70
CA PHE A 168 -2.50 7.43 -16.04
C PHE A 168 -1.80 6.77 -17.22
N ASP A 169 -2.44 5.80 -17.88
CA ASP A 169 -1.81 4.95 -18.89
C ASP A 169 -0.50 4.33 -18.36
N LYS A 170 -0.48 4.00 -17.07
CA LYS A 170 0.75 3.53 -16.42
C LYS A 170 1.15 2.19 -17.07
N PRO A 171 2.39 2.05 -17.55
CA PRO A 171 2.85 0.80 -18.14
C PRO A 171 2.98 -0.28 -17.07
N VAL A 172 3.04 -1.53 -17.55
CA VAL A 172 3.33 -2.69 -16.72
C VAL A 172 4.67 -2.52 -15.99
N TRP A 173 4.72 -2.92 -14.71
CA TRP A 173 5.97 -2.92 -13.94
C TRP A 173 7.02 -3.86 -14.58
N LYS A 174 8.31 -3.53 -14.41
CA LYS A 174 9.42 -4.20 -15.11
C LYS A 174 9.84 -5.50 -14.47
N GLU A 175 9.96 -5.50 -13.15
CA GLU A 175 10.59 -6.60 -12.42
C GLU A 175 9.86 -6.90 -11.12
N PHE A 176 9.86 -8.19 -10.76
CA PHE A 176 9.53 -8.62 -9.41
C PHE A 176 10.82 -8.67 -8.58
N ILE A 177 10.90 -7.87 -7.53
CA ILE A 177 12.13 -7.72 -6.74
C ILE A 177 12.20 -8.79 -5.65
N LYS A 178 11.14 -8.92 -4.85
CA LYS A 178 11.21 -9.68 -3.60
C LYS A 178 9.90 -10.35 -3.22
N PRO A 179 9.93 -11.64 -2.86
CA PRO A 179 8.74 -12.33 -2.37
C PRO A 179 8.41 -11.99 -0.91
N GLY A 180 7.14 -12.11 -0.59
CA GLY A 180 6.61 -12.14 0.78
C GLY A 180 5.61 -13.28 0.92
N LEU A 181 4.39 -12.97 1.36
CA LEU A 181 3.27 -13.92 1.32
C LEU A 181 2.81 -14.25 -0.10
N ILE A 182 3.17 -13.43 -1.09
CA ILE A 182 2.87 -13.64 -2.50
C ILE A 182 4.19 -13.85 -3.24
N ASP A 183 4.26 -14.92 -4.04
CA ASP A 183 5.43 -15.23 -4.87
C ASP A 183 5.37 -14.54 -6.24
N ALA A 184 6.48 -14.63 -6.98
CA ALA A 184 6.62 -14.02 -8.30
C ALA A 184 5.58 -14.55 -9.30
N GLY A 185 5.29 -15.86 -9.27
CA GLY A 185 4.36 -16.49 -10.20
C GLY A 185 2.95 -15.94 -10.01
N ARG A 186 2.50 -15.86 -8.75
CA ARG A 186 1.21 -15.26 -8.43
C ARG A 186 1.19 -13.77 -8.77
N ALA A 187 2.22 -13.00 -8.42
CA ALA A 187 2.28 -11.57 -8.74
C ALA A 187 2.19 -11.29 -10.25
N VAL A 188 2.89 -12.09 -11.09
CA VAL A 188 2.84 -11.98 -12.55
C VAL A 188 1.43 -12.29 -13.10
N LEU A 189 0.76 -13.34 -12.61
CA LEU A 189 -0.60 -13.64 -13.03
C LEU A 189 -1.55 -12.47 -12.77
N LEU A 190 -1.45 -11.85 -11.59
CA LEU A 190 -2.30 -10.73 -11.19
C LEU A 190 -2.05 -9.47 -12.02
N ARG A 191 -0.80 -9.24 -12.39
CA ARG A 191 -0.40 -8.17 -13.30
C ARG A 191 -1.00 -8.42 -14.68
N ASP A 192 -0.87 -9.62 -15.20
CA ASP A 192 -1.38 -9.96 -16.53
C ASP A 192 -2.92 -9.83 -16.58
N GLU A 193 -3.64 -10.15 -15.51
CA GLU A 193 -5.09 -9.90 -15.40
C GLU A 193 -5.48 -8.42 -15.51
N VAL A 194 -4.58 -7.49 -15.14
CA VAL A 194 -4.82 -6.04 -15.23
C VAL A 194 -4.46 -5.51 -16.62
N TRP A 195 -3.26 -5.81 -17.11
CA TRP A 195 -2.73 -5.22 -18.36
C TRP A 195 -3.06 -6.03 -19.63
N ASN A 196 -3.38 -7.33 -19.51
CA ASN A 196 -3.75 -8.18 -20.64
C ASN A 196 -5.26 -8.44 -20.71
N LYS A 197 -6.11 -7.54 -20.17
CA LYS A 197 -7.56 -7.61 -20.41
C LYS A 197 -7.76 -7.60 -21.93
N VAL A 198 -8.13 -8.76 -22.45
CA VAL A 198 -8.18 -9.08 -23.88
C VAL A 198 -8.97 -8.01 -24.62
N GLY A 199 -8.29 -7.36 -25.57
CA GLY A 199 -8.96 -6.69 -26.67
C GLY A 199 -9.67 -7.71 -27.54
N ASN A 200 -11.00 -7.59 -27.58
CA ASN A 200 -11.90 -7.84 -28.73
C ASN A 200 -12.70 -9.16 -28.79
N PRO A 201 -14.05 -9.11 -28.63
CA PRO A 201 -14.96 -10.11 -29.20
C PRO A 201 -15.19 -9.96 -30.72
N ASP A 202 -14.80 -8.85 -31.35
CA ASP A 202 -15.16 -8.54 -32.75
C ASP A 202 -14.03 -8.78 -33.76
N SER A 203 -13.24 -9.83 -33.59
CA SER A 203 -12.33 -10.32 -34.65
C SER A 203 -12.77 -11.67 -35.24
N VAL A 204 -14.08 -11.93 -35.23
CA VAL A 204 -14.71 -12.92 -36.12
C VAL A 204 -15.82 -12.21 -36.89
N VAL A 205 -15.79 -12.35 -38.22
CA VAL A 205 -16.65 -11.73 -39.24
C VAL A 205 -16.19 -10.30 -39.58
N SER A 206 -15.63 -10.00 -40.75
CA SER A 206 -15.88 -10.50 -42.12
C SER A 206 -14.63 -10.41 -43.00
#